data_AF-A0A7W1ARH4-F1
#
_entry.id   AF-A0A7W1ARH4-F1
#
_cell.length_a   1.000
_cell.length_b   1.000
_cell.length_c   1.000
_cell.angle_alpha   90.00
_cell.angle_beta   90.00
_cell.angle_gamma   90.00
#
_symmetry.space_group_name_H-M   'P 1'
#
loop_
_entity.id
_entity.type
_entity.pdbx_description
1 polymer ?
#
loop_
_entity_poly.entity_id
_entity_poly.type
_entity_poly.pdbx_seq_one_letter_code
_entity_poly.pdbx_strand_id
1 'polypeptide(L)'
;MDRLVIVRRRLHEQRLAGDPFEGPAEAVAWFGAVQAQEFAEAKWSLGERVRDCTDADVEDAFARGEILRTHVLRPTWHFVAPADIRWMLRLTAPRVYQATSYSRRRDGLDPGLLSRSHDILAGALRDSGPLTRPELGDALYRNGIEAKGSRLSHICLHAELEQLMCSGPRRGKQHTYALLDDRAPRGSELSHDQALAELALRYFQSHGPATLNDFTWWSGVTRTEARKGIAAIGDRLR
;
A
#
# COMPACT_ATOMS: atom_id res chain seq x y z
N MET A 1 -17.82 -19.16 18.96
CA MET A 1 -16.74 -20.01 18.44
C MET A 1 -15.64 -20.04 19.49
N ASP A 2 -15.06 -21.20 19.76
CA ASP A 2 -13.96 -21.34 20.72
C ASP A 2 -12.69 -20.59 20.25
N ARG A 3 -11.87 -20.09 21.20
CA ARG A 3 -10.68 -19.28 20.90
C ARG A 3 -9.63 -20.09 20.14
N LEU A 4 -9.42 -21.37 20.46
CA LEU A 4 -8.44 -22.19 19.75
C LEU A 4 -8.90 -22.50 18.32
N VAL A 5 -10.21 -22.64 18.10
CA VAL A 5 -10.79 -22.76 16.75
C VAL A 5 -10.50 -21.50 15.92
N ILE A 6 -10.68 -20.31 16.49
CA ILE A 6 -10.36 -19.04 15.81
C ILE A 6 -8.86 -18.96 15.47
N VAL A 7 -7.98 -19.31 16.41
CA VAL A 7 -6.52 -19.29 16.20
C VAL A 7 -6.12 -20.25 15.08
N ARG A 8 -6.59 -21.50 15.12
CA ARG A 8 -6.29 -22.51 14.10
C ARG A 8 -6.78 -22.07 12.72
N ARG A 9 -7.99 -21.54 12.63
CA ARG A 9 -8.53 -21.03 11.37
C ARG A 9 -7.67 -19.88 10.84
N ARG A 10 -7.35 -18.88 11.67
CA ARG A 10 -6.49 -17.76 11.24
C ARG A 10 -5.10 -18.21 10.82
N LEU A 11 -4.46 -19.14 11.53
CA LEU A 11 -3.17 -19.69 11.10
C LEU A 11 -3.25 -20.35 9.73
N HIS A 12 -4.35 -21.05 9.45
CA HIS A 12 -4.61 -21.64 8.15
C HIS A 12 -4.86 -20.59 7.07
N GLU A 13 -5.77 -19.63 7.30
CA GLU A 13 -6.05 -18.56 6.34
C GLU A 13 -4.83 -17.67 6.07
N GLN A 14 -3.93 -17.53 7.05
CA GLN A 14 -2.69 -16.78 6.89
C GLN A 14 -1.55 -17.60 6.29
N ARG A 15 -1.80 -18.87 5.94
CA ARG A 15 -0.80 -19.83 5.44
C ARG A 15 0.45 -19.97 6.33
N LEU A 16 0.28 -19.76 7.64
CA LEU A 16 1.27 -20.15 8.65
C LEU A 16 1.12 -21.63 9.05
N ALA A 17 -0.01 -22.23 8.69
CA ALA A 17 -0.26 -23.67 8.75
C ALA A 17 -1.04 -24.11 7.50
N GLY A 18 -0.80 -25.32 7.00
CA GLY A 18 -1.38 -25.81 5.75
C GLY A 18 -0.50 -25.47 4.54
N ASP A 19 -1.10 -25.41 3.35
CA ASP A 19 -0.34 -25.21 2.12
C ASP A 19 0.16 -23.76 2.00
N PRO A 20 1.48 -23.54 1.79
CA PRO A 20 2.04 -22.21 1.58
C PRO A 20 1.61 -21.63 0.23
N PHE A 21 1.81 -20.32 0.04
CA PHE A 21 1.73 -19.68 -1.26
C PHE A 21 2.90 -20.10 -2.16
N GLU A 22 2.72 -20.03 -3.46
CA GLU A 22 3.77 -20.38 -4.44
C GLU A 22 4.68 -19.18 -4.76
N GLY A 23 4.30 -17.96 -4.35
CA GLY A 23 5.16 -16.79 -4.49
C GLY A 23 4.77 -15.58 -3.64
N PRO A 24 5.68 -14.61 -3.45
CA PRO A 24 5.41 -13.40 -2.67
C PRO A 24 4.22 -12.58 -3.18
N ALA A 25 4.06 -12.48 -4.51
CA ALA A 25 2.98 -11.71 -5.12
C ALA A 25 1.59 -12.30 -4.82
N GLU A 26 1.49 -13.63 -4.81
CA GLU A 26 0.26 -14.35 -4.44
C GLU A 26 -0.09 -14.08 -2.98
N ALA A 27 0.89 -14.16 -2.08
CA ALA A 27 0.69 -13.84 -0.67
C ALA A 27 0.17 -12.40 -0.48
N VAL A 28 0.78 -11.42 -1.14
CA VAL A 28 0.33 -10.01 -1.07
C VAL A 28 -1.10 -9.85 -1.62
N ALA A 29 -1.43 -10.48 -2.75
CA ALA A 29 -2.77 -10.43 -3.31
C ALA A 29 -3.82 -11.04 -2.36
N TRP A 30 -3.49 -12.17 -1.71
CA TRP A 30 -4.36 -12.83 -0.73
C TRP A 30 -4.70 -11.93 0.46
N PHE A 31 -3.70 -11.26 1.04
CA PHE A 31 -3.90 -10.33 2.15
C PHE A 31 -4.54 -9.00 1.72
N GLY A 32 -4.44 -8.65 0.44
CA GLY A 32 -4.84 -7.37 -0.12
C GLY A 32 -3.88 -6.22 0.23
N ALA A 33 -3.47 -6.12 1.49
CA ALA A 33 -2.41 -5.21 1.94
C ALA A 33 -1.61 -5.83 3.10
N VAL A 34 -0.29 -5.78 3.01
CA VAL A 34 0.62 -6.20 4.08
C VAL A 34 1.40 -4.98 4.56
N GLN A 35 1.29 -4.62 5.85
CA GLN A 35 1.99 -3.43 6.35
C GLN A 35 3.50 -3.62 6.20
N ALA A 36 4.14 -2.63 5.58
CA ALA A 36 5.53 -2.63 5.20
C ALA A 36 6.18 -1.29 5.58
N GLN A 37 5.90 -0.78 6.78
CA GLN A 37 6.58 0.41 7.32
C GLN A 37 8.07 0.10 7.50
N GLU A 38 8.36 -1.05 8.09
CA GLU A 38 9.68 -1.63 8.17
C GLU A 38 9.82 -2.74 7.12
N PHE A 39 10.70 -2.51 6.15
CA PHE A 39 10.77 -3.35 4.95
C PHE A 39 11.28 -4.75 5.25
N ALA A 40 12.29 -4.90 6.12
CA ALA A 40 12.89 -6.18 6.45
C ALA A 40 11.89 -7.12 7.16
N GLU A 41 11.16 -6.61 8.16
CA GLU A 41 10.13 -7.41 8.85
C GLU A 41 8.97 -7.79 7.93
N ALA A 42 8.59 -6.92 6.99
CA ALA A 42 7.56 -7.23 6.02
C ALA A 42 8.01 -8.34 5.04
N LYS A 43 9.27 -8.32 4.60
CA LYS A 43 9.86 -9.40 3.78
C LYS A 43 9.88 -10.71 4.55
N TRP A 44 10.39 -10.70 5.78
CA TRP A 44 10.42 -11.87 6.66
C TRP A 44 9.02 -12.48 6.83
N SER A 45 8.06 -11.65 7.22
CA SER A 45 6.66 -12.07 7.40
C SER A 45 6.08 -12.68 6.12
N LEU A 46 6.31 -12.09 4.95
CA LEU A 46 5.87 -12.69 3.69
C LEU A 46 6.55 -14.03 3.40
N GLY A 47 7.87 -14.11 3.58
CA GLY A 47 8.67 -15.30 3.31
C GLY A 47 8.20 -16.52 4.09
N GLU A 48 7.83 -16.35 5.37
CA GLU A 48 7.31 -17.43 6.23
C GLU A 48 6.03 -18.12 5.71
N ARG A 49 5.37 -17.54 4.71
CA ARG A 49 4.10 -18.03 4.14
C ARG A 49 4.24 -18.55 2.72
N VAL A 50 5.45 -18.50 2.16
CA VAL A 50 5.74 -18.83 0.76
C VAL A 50 6.67 -20.03 0.72
N ARG A 51 6.37 -20.98 -0.18
CA ARG A 51 7.15 -22.21 -0.35
C ARG A 51 8.61 -21.88 -0.72
N ASP A 52 9.55 -22.47 0.02
CA ASP A 52 11.00 -22.40 -0.23
C ASP A 52 11.53 -20.97 -0.49
N CYS A 53 10.92 -19.97 0.17
CA CYS A 53 11.15 -18.56 -0.10
C CYS A 53 12.37 -18.02 0.65
N THR A 54 13.21 -17.26 -0.06
CA THR A 54 14.36 -16.54 0.50
C THR A 54 14.10 -15.03 0.58
N ASP A 55 14.94 -14.33 1.35
CA ASP A 55 14.91 -12.87 1.43
C ASP A 55 15.11 -12.18 0.06
N ALA A 56 15.87 -12.84 -0.82
CA ALA A 56 16.13 -12.38 -2.18
C ALA A 56 14.90 -12.51 -3.09
N ASP A 57 14.12 -13.59 -2.95
CA ASP A 57 12.92 -13.80 -3.77
C ASP A 57 11.88 -12.70 -3.57
N VAL A 58 11.70 -12.25 -2.32
CA VAL A 58 10.80 -11.13 -2.01
C VAL A 58 11.36 -9.80 -2.54
N GLU A 59 12.68 -9.59 -2.45
CA GLU A 59 13.33 -8.38 -2.97
C GLU A 59 13.27 -8.32 -4.50
N ASP A 60 13.41 -9.46 -5.18
CA ASP A 60 13.31 -9.58 -6.62
C ASP A 60 11.85 -9.36 -7.10
N ALA A 61 10.87 -9.94 -6.41
CA ALA A 61 9.44 -9.68 -6.69
C ALA A 61 9.12 -8.18 -6.54
N PHE A 62 9.66 -7.53 -5.50
CA PHE A 62 9.56 -6.09 -5.31
C PHE A 62 10.27 -5.30 -6.43
N ALA A 63 11.47 -5.71 -6.83
CA ALA A 63 12.24 -5.05 -7.88
C ALA A 63 11.55 -5.13 -9.25
N ARG A 64 11.03 -6.31 -9.61
CA ARG A 64 10.23 -6.54 -10.83
C ARG A 64 8.87 -5.83 -10.82
N GLY A 65 8.41 -5.40 -9.64
CA GLY A 65 7.14 -4.69 -9.50
C GLY A 65 5.95 -5.62 -9.40
N GLU A 66 6.15 -6.90 -9.08
CA GLU A 66 5.08 -7.85 -8.76
C GLU A 66 4.44 -7.52 -7.40
N ILE A 67 5.20 -6.86 -6.54
CA ILE A 67 4.74 -6.25 -5.30
C ILE A 67 5.17 -4.78 -5.30
N LEU A 68 4.24 -3.88 -4.99
CA LEU A 68 4.49 -2.45 -4.87
C LEU A 68 4.30 -2.01 -3.43
N ARG A 69 5.10 -1.05 -2.98
CA ARG A 69 4.97 -0.40 -1.67
C ARG A 69 4.49 1.03 -1.85
N THR A 70 3.44 1.39 -1.11
CA THR A 70 2.85 2.74 -1.12
C THR A 70 2.11 3.03 0.19
N HIS A 71 1.87 4.31 0.49
CA HIS A 71 0.94 4.68 1.55
C HIS A 71 -0.49 4.42 1.08
N VAL A 72 -1.20 3.51 1.74
CA VAL A 72 -2.57 3.13 1.32
C VAL A 72 -3.54 3.01 2.49
N LEU A 73 -3.18 2.36 3.59
CA LEU A 73 -4.04 2.24 4.77
C LEU A 73 -3.38 2.94 5.96
N ARG A 74 -4.15 3.66 6.78
CA ARG A 74 -3.72 4.20 8.09
C ARG A 74 -2.34 4.88 8.05
N PRO A 75 -2.23 6.02 7.34
CA PRO A 75 -0.99 6.59 6.74
C PRO A 75 0.32 5.77 6.83
N THR A 76 0.30 4.48 6.50
CA THR A 76 1.47 3.60 6.60
C THR A 76 1.75 2.93 5.28
N TRP A 77 3.04 2.68 5.02
CA TRP A 77 3.43 1.91 3.85
C TRP A 77 2.90 0.48 3.94
N HIS A 78 2.33 -0.02 2.86
CA HIS A 78 1.97 -1.42 2.71
C HIS A 78 2.48 -1.94 1.37
N PHE A 79 2.79 -3.23 1.34
CA PHE A 79 2.84 -4.01 0.11
C PHE A 79 1.42 -4.25 -0.41
N VAL A 80 1.23 -4.01 -1.71
CA VAL A 80 0.00 -4.23 -2.46
C VAL A 80 0.35 -4.80 -3.83
N ALA A 81 -0.57 -5.54 -4.44
CA ALA A 81 -0.38 -6.00 -5.81
C ALA A 81 -0.61 -4.86 -6.82
N PRO A 82 0.08 -4.85 -7.97
CA PRO A 82 -0.10 -3.86 -9.03
C PRO A 82 -1.53 -3.74 -9.53
N ALA A 83 -2.25 -4.86 -9.60
CA ALA A 83 -3.66 -4.89 -10.03
C ALA A 83 -4.57 -4.07 -9.10
N ASP A 84 -4.14 -3.83 -7.86
CA ASP A 84 -4.99 -3.33 -6.79
C ASP A 84 -4.68 -1.91 -6.33
N ILE A 85 -3.42 -1.51 -6.46
CA ILE A 85 -2.91 -0.24 -5.95
C ILE A 85 -3.82 0.94 -6.33
N ARG A 86 -4.31 1.02 -7.57
CA ARG A 86 -5.12 2.14 -8.05
C ARG A 86 -6.50 2.22 -7.39
N TRP A 87 -7.24 1.11 -7.33
CA TRP A 87 -8.57 1.14 -6.72
C TRP A 87 -8.47 1.30 -5.20
N MET A 88 -7.44 0.72 -4.57
CA MET A 88 -7.19 0.89 -3.13
C MET A 88 -6.87 2.34 -2.79
N LEU A 89 -5.97 2.99 -3.54
CA LEU A 89 -5.62 4.39 -3.32
C LEU A 89 -6.84 5.31 -3.50
N ARG A 90 -7.67 5.10 -4.55
CA ARG A 90 -8.93 5.88 -4.71
C ARG A 90 -9.85 5.72 -3.51
N LEU A 91 -9.97 4.49 -2.99
CA LEU A 91 -10.86 4.19 -1.87
C LEU A 91 -10.38 4.84 -0.56
N THR A 92 -9.07 4.85 -0.30
CA THR A 92 -8.54 5.13 1.04
C THR A 92 -7.83 6.47 1.17
N ALA A 93 -7.37 7.08 0.07
CA ALA A 93 -6.70 8.38 0.08
C ALA A 93 -7.46 9.47 0.84
N PRO A 94 -8.79 9.62 0.73
CA PRO A 94 -9.52 10.63 1.50
C PRO A 94 -9.33 10.49 3.03
N ARG A 95 -9.24 9.26 3.54
CA ARG A 95 -9.04 8.98 4.98
C ARG A 95 -7.60 9.24 5.39
N VAL A 96 -6.65 8.83 4.55
CA VAL A 96 -5.22 9.11 4.78
C VAL A 96 -4.98 10.63 4.77
N TYR A 97 -5.66 11.36 3.89
CA TYR A 97 -5.60 12.82 3.86
C TYR A 97 -6.11 13.46 5.13
N GLN A 98 -7.25 13.00 5.66
CA GLN A 98 -7.79 13.49 6.92
C GLN A 98 -6.81 13.22 8.08
N ALA A 99 -6.29 12.01 8.16
CA ALA A 99 -5.36 11.57 9.22
C ALA A 99 -4.05 12.36 9.26
N THR A 100 -3.58 12.84 8.10
CA THR A 100 -2.31 13.59 7.97
C THR A 100 -2.50 15.10 7.82
N SER A 101 -3.74 15.60 7.93
CA SER A 101 -4.07 17.01 7.64
C SER A 101 -3.34 18.02 8.51
N TYR A 102 -3.18 17.75 9.82
CA TYR A 102 -2.45 18.61 10.73
C TYR A 102 -0.97 18.73 10.34
N SER A 103 -0.31 17.59 10.11
CA SER A 103 1.11 17.53 9.74
C SER A 103 1.38 18.20 8.40
N ARG A 104 0.48 18.06 7.41
CA ARG A 104 0.59 18.77 6.12
C ARG A 104 0.46 20.28 6.27
N ARG A 105 -0.48 20.77 7.09
CA ARG A 105 -0.62 22.21 7.38
C ARG A 105 0.63 22.77 8.07
N ARG A 106 1.14 22.06 9.08
CA ARG A 106 2.38 22.43 9.78
C ARG A 106 3.57 22.53 8.83
N ASP A 107 3.64 21.64 7.85
CA ASP A 107 4.73 21.59 6.87
C ASP A 107 4.52 22.55 5.67
N GLY A 108 3.49 23.41 5.72
CA GLY A 108 3.24 24.45 4.71
C GLY A 108 2.91 23.89 3.33
N LEU A 109 2.16 22.79 3.26
CA LEU A 109 1.78 22.16 2.00
C LEU A 109 0.40 22.66 1.55
N ASP A 110 0.41 23.74 0.76
CA ASP A 110 -0.77 24.23 0.06
C ASP A 110 -0.98 23.49 -1.29
N PRO A 111 -2.21 23.54 -1.87
CA PRO A 111 -2.51 22.86 -3.13
C PRO A 111 -1.61 23.29 -4.31
N GLY A 112 -1.22 24.56 -4.39
CA GLY A 112 -0.38 25.07 -5.48
C GLY A 112 1.06 24.58 -5.38
N LEU A 113 1.60 24.50 -4.16
CA LEU A 113 2.90 23.88 -3.91
C LEU A 113 2.89 22.39 -4.24
N LEU A 114 1.84 21.66 -3.84
CA LEU A 114 1.70 20.23 -4.14
C LEU A 114 1.61 19.97 -5.64
N SER A 115 0.79 20.74 -6.37
CA SER A 115 0.69 20.64 -7.83
C SER A 115 2.05 20.84 -8.51
N ARG A 116 2.76 21.93 -8.19
CA ARG A 116 4.10 22.18 -8.77
C ARG A 116 5.09 21.09 -8.40
N SER A 117 5.03 20.61 -7.15
CA SER A 117 5.90 19.51 -6.69
C SER A 117 5.63 18.24 -7.51
N HIS A 118 4.37 17.92 -7.79
CA HIS A 118 4.01 16.76 -8.62
C HIS A 118 4.57 16.87 -10.03
N ASP A 119 4.44 18.03 -10.68
CA ASP A 119 4.98 18.23 -12.03
C ASP A 119 6.50 18.02 -12.08
N ILE A 120 7.22 18.58 -11.09
CA ILE A 120 8.68 18.42 -10.96
C ILE A 120 9.07 16.96 -10.72
N LEU A 121 8.38 16.27 -9.79
CA LEU A 121 8.66 14.87 -9.47
C LEU A 121 8.35 13.96 -10.66
N ALA A 122 7.23 14.20 -11.35
CA ALA A 122 6.83 13.46 -12.53
C ALA A 122 7.86 13.60 -13.66
N GLY A 123 8.32 14.83 -13.93
CA GLY A 123 9.38 15.10 -14.91
C GLY A 123 10.69 14.41 -14.54
N ALA A 124 11.15 14.58 -13.29
CA ALA A 124 12.39 13.98 -12.83
C ALA A 124 12.39 12.44 -12.93
N LEU A 125 11.28 11.80 -12.54
CA LEU A 125 11.12 10.34 -12.65
C LEU A 125 11.03 9.86 -14.11
N ARG A 126 10.39 10.63 -14.99
CA ARG A 126 10.31 10.31 -16.42
C ARG A 126 11.69 10.38 -17.09
N ASP A 127 12.46 11.40 -16.74
CA ASP A 127 13.75 11.67 -17.40
C ASP A 127 14.88 10.76 -16.86
N SER A 128 14.83 10.43 -15.57
CA SER A 128 15.93 9.72 -14.88
C SER A 128 15.58 8.29 -14.45
N GLY A 129 14.32 7.86 -14.62
CA GLY A 129 13.83 6.60 -14.08
C GLY A 129 13.64 6.65 -12.55
N PRO A 130 13.74 5.51 -11.85
CA PRO A 130 13.51 5.46 -10.41
C PRO A 130 14.52 6.30 -9.60
N LEU A 131 14.00 7.18 -8.73
CA LEU A 131 14.81 8.11 -7.94
C LEU A 131 14.70 7.84 -6.45
N THR A 132 15.80 7.96 -5.74
CA THR A 132 15.83 7.93 -4.27
C THR A 132 15.20 9.19 -3.70
N ARG A 133 14.77 9.11 -2.44
CA ARG A 133 14.17 10.25 -1.76
C ARG A 133 15.08 11.50 -1.73
N PRO A 134 16.40 11.40 -1.46
CA PRO A 134 17.29 12.56 -1.59
C PRO A 134 17.27 13.19 -2.99
N GLU A 135 17.32 12.37 -4.05
CA GLU A 135 17.29 12.86 -5.44
C GLU A 135 15.96 13.56 -5.79
N LEU A 136 14.84 13.08 -5.28
CA LEU A 136 13.56 13.78 -5.38
C LEU A 136 13.60 15.15 -4.68
N GLY A 137 14.21 15.21 -3.49
CA GLY A 137 14.45 16.46 -2.78
C GLY A 137 15.33 17.43 -3.56
N ASP A 138 16.39 16.94 -4.19
CA ASP A 138 17.29 17.73 -5.02
C ASP A 138 16.61 18.23 -6.31
N ALA A 139 15.71 17.44 -6.90
CA ALA A 139 14.89 17.85 -8.04
C ALA A 139 13.94 19.00 -7.67
N LEU A 140 13.29 18.90 -6.51
CA LEU A 140 12.45 19.98 -5.97
C LEU A 140 13.27 21.24 -5.68
N TYR A 141 14.43 21.08 -5.03
CA TYR A 141 15.30 22.20 -4.67
C TYR A 141 15.79 22.98 -5.90
N ARG A 142 16.22 22.27 -6.96
CA ARG A 142 16.64 22.88 -8.24
C ARG A 142 15.52 23.70 -8.92
N ASN A 143 14.27 23.43 -8.58
CA ASN A 143 13.09 24.14 -9.07
C ASN A 143 12.49 25.09 -8.02
N GLY A 144 13.26 25.49 -7.00
CA GLY A 144 12.88 26.50 -6.01
C GLY A 144 11.97 26.01 -4.89
N ILE A 145 11.82 24.70 -4.70
CA ILE A 145 11.04 24.10 -3.61
C ILE A 145 11.99 23.42 -2.62
N GLU A 146 12.28 24.07 -1.49
CA GLU A 146 13.06 23.44 -0.43
C GLU A 146 12.22 22.43 0.36
N ALA A 147 12.41 21.14 0.09
CA ALA A 147 11.74 20.06 0.79
C ALA A 147 12.75 19.12 1.45
N LYS A 148 12.76 19.11 2.79
CA LYS A 148 13.60 18.22 3.62
C LYS A 148 12.77 17.59 4.72
N GLY A 149 13.30 16.51 5.34
CA GLY A 149 12.67 15.88 6.50
C GLY A 149 11.18 15.57 6.28
N SER A 150 10.33 16.00 7.23
CA SER A 150 8.88 15.75 7.17
C SER A 150 8.20 16.40 5.96
N ARG A 151 8.65 17.59 5.53
CA ARG A 151 8.07 18.28 4.38
C ARG A 151 8.19 17.45 3.11
N LEU A 152 9.39 16.88 2.88
CA LEU A 152 9.61 15.95 1.78
C LEU A 152 8.81 14.64 1.96
N SER A 153 8.75 14.08 3.18
CA SER A 153 7.90 12.90 3.45
C SER A 153 6.45 13.13 3.02
N HIS A 154 5.89 14.28 3.38
CA HIS A 154 4.48 14.58 3.13
C HIS A 154 4.21 14.93 1.66
N ILE A 155 5.15 15.54 0.94
CA ILE A 155 5.06 15.70 -0.51
C ILE A 155 5.06 14.32 -1.19
N CYS A 156 5.98 13.42 -0.80
CA CYS A 156 6.02 12.07 -1.36
C CYS A 156 4.74 11.28 -1.06
N LEU A 157 4.27 11.32 0.19
CA LEU A 157 3.00 10.70 0.59
C LEU A 157 1.83 11.22 -0.24
N HIS A 158 1.78 12.53 -0.50
CA HIS A 158 0.71 13.12 -1.31
C HIS A 158 0.80 12.65 -2.77
N ALA A 159 1.99 12.62 -3.36
CA ALA A 159 2.20 12.09 -4.71
C ALA A 159 1.87 10.58 -4.84
N GLU A 160 2.13 9.78 -3.80
CA GLU A 160 1.70 8.38 -3.75
C GLU A 160 0.16 8.26 -3.73
N LEU A 161 -0.52 9.07 -2.91
CA LEU A 161 -1.98 9.06 -2.80
C LEU A 161 -2.69 9.58 -4.06
N GLU A 162 -2.10 10.55 -4.75
CA GLU A 162 -2.55 11.04 -6.06
C GLU A 162 -2.16 10.12 -7.22
N GLN A 163 -1.70 8.89 -6.94
CA GLN A 163 -1.39 7.87 -7.95
C GLN A 163 -0.29 8.29 -8.94
N LEU A 164 0.55 9.26 -8.58
CA LEU A 164 1.66 9.71 -9.41
C LEU A 164 2.81 8.69 -9.37
N MET A 165 3.16 8.25 -8.16
CA MET A 165 4.32 7.39 -7.95
C MET A 165 4.07 6.29 -6.92
N CYS A 166 4.89 5.26 -6.96
CA CYS A 166 4.98 4.22 -5.96
C CYS A 166 6.45 3.83 -5.79
N SER A 167 6.72 2.74 -5.05
CA SER A 167 8.08 2.23 -4.95
C SER A 167 8.67 1.77 -6.29
N GLY A 168 9.91 2.18 -6.55
CA GLY A 168 10.77 1.55 -7.56
C GLY A 168 11.68 0.46 -6.96
N PRO A 169 12.52 -0.19 -7.80
CA PRO A 169 13.53 -1.14 -7.33
C PRO A 169 14.53 -0.45 -6.39
N ARG A 170 15.00 -1.16 -5.37
CA ARG A 170 15.98 -0.58 -4.43
C ARG A 170 17.31 -0.32 -5.13
N ARG A 171 18.01 0.71 -4.68
CA ARG A 171 19.39 1.00 -5.08
C ARG A 171 20.29 0.79 -3.87
N GLY A 172 20.90 -0.39 -3.80
CA GLY A 172 21.55 -0.85 -2.57
C GLY A 172 20.56 -0.84 -1.40
N LYS A 173 20.92 -0.17 -0.30
CA LYS A 173 20.05 -0.07 0.88
C LYS A 173 18.94 0.98 0.76
N GLN A 174 18.94 1.82 -0.28
CA GLN A 174 17.99 2.93 -0.43
C GLN A 174 16.74 2.50 -1.19
N HIS A 175 15.58 2.97 -0.72
CA HIS A 175 14.34 2.90 -1.49
C HIS A 175 14.34 3.98 -2.58
N THR A 176 13.75 3.63 -3.72
CA THR A 176 13.47 4.55 -4.81
C THR A 176 11.96 4.69 -5.00
N TYR A 177 11.56 5.73 -5.71
CA TYR A 177 10.22 5.95 -6.22
C TYR A 177 10.26 5.85 -7.74
N ALA A 178 9.19 5.35 -8.33
CA ALA A 178 9.00 5.27 -9.78
C ALA A 178 7.58 5.72 -10.11
N LEU A 179 7.34 6.17 -11.35
CA LEU A 179 6.00 6.51 -11.81
C LEU A 179 5.09 5.30 -11.66
N LEU A 180 3.88 5.52 -11.14
CA LEU A 180 2.92 4.42 -10.98
C LEU A 180 2.49 3.88 -12.34
N ASP A 181 2.41 4.73 -13.36
CA ASP A 181 2.05 4.33 -14.73
C ASP A 181 3.07 3.34 -15.32
N ASP A 182 4.34 3.42 -14.96
CA ASP A 182 5.36 2.48 -15.44
C ASP A 182 5.32 1.14 -14.68
N ARG A 183 4.95 1.18 -13.40
CA ARG A 183 4.99 0.02 -12.49
C ARG A 183 3.67 -0.76 -12.45
N ALA A 184 2.55 -0.07 -12.62
CA ALA A 184 1.19 -0.61 -12.64
C ALA A 184 0.34 0.15 -13.67
N PRO A 185 0.64 0.00 -14.98
CA PRO A 185 -0.10 0.70 -16.05
C PRO A 185 -1.57 0.30 -16.12
N ARG A 186 -1.88 -0.93 -15.66
CA ARG A 186 -3.23 -1.49 -15.62
C ARG A 186 -3.68 -1.58 -14.16
N GLY A 187 -4.93 -1.21 -13.89
CA GLY A 187 -5.56 -1.45 -12.60
C GLY A 187 -7.05 -1.68 -12.80
N SER A 188 -7.68 -2.42 -11.90
CA SER A 188 -9.12 -2.65 -11.95
C SER A 188 -9.89 -1.34 -11.76
N GLU A 189 -10.86 -1.09 -12.62
CA GLU A 189 -11.83 -0.01 -12.46
C GLU A 189 -13.00 -0.48 -11.61
N LEU A 190 -12.77 -0.55 -10.29
CA LEU A 190 -13.85 -0.79 -9.34
C LEU A 190 -14.55 0.52 -9.01
N SER A 191 -15.89 0.49 -8.98
CA SER A 191 -16.68 1.52 -8.32
C SER A 191 -16.38 1.56 -6.81
N HIS A 192 -16.77 2.64 -6.13
CA HIS A 192 -16.53 2.77 -4.68
C HIS A 192 -17.11 1.60 -3.88
N ASP A 193 -18.35 1.19 -4.18
CA ASP A 193 -19.01 0.09 -3.47
C ASP A 193 -18.38 -1.27 -3.82
N GLN A 194 -17.94 -1.48 -5.07
CA GLN A 194 -17.19 -2.68 -5.46
C GLN A 194 -15.84 -2.75 -4.74
N ALA A 195 -15.13 -1.63 -4.64
CA ALA A 195 -13.86 -1.54 -3.92
C ALA A 195 -14.02 -1.82 -2.41
N LEU A 196 -15.12 -1.35 -1.79
CA LEU A 196 -15.45 -1.69 -0.40
C LEU A 196 -15.71 -3.19 -0.21
N ALA A 197 -16.46 -3.80 -1.13
CA ALA A 197 -16.72 -5.24 -1.09
C ALA A 197 -15.43 -6.05 -1.27
N GLU A 198 -14.59 -5.66 -2.23
CA GLU A 198 -13.31 -6.33 -2.51
C GLU A 198 -12.34 -6.21 -1.32
N LEU A 199 -12.22 -5.01 -0.72
CA LEU A 199 -11.39 -4.80 0.46
C LEU A 199 -11.88 -5.63 1.66
N ALA A 200 -13.21 -5.71 1.85
CA ALA A 200 -13.80 -6.53 2.90
C ALA A 200 -13.53 -8.02 2.65
N LEU A 201 -13.74 -8.51 1.43
CA LEU A 201 -13.50 -9.91 1.06
C LEU A 201 -12.07 -10.33 1.42
N ARG A 202 -11.08 -9.54 0.98
CA ARG A 202 -9.67 -9.83 1.24
C ARG A 202 -9.30 -9.80 2.71
N TYR A 203 -9.89 -8.88 3.46
CA TYR A 203 -9.66 -8.83 4.89
C TYR A 203 -10.22 -10.09 5.58
N PHE A 204 -11.49 -10.41 5.34
CA PHE A 204 -12.14 -11.51 6.05
C PHE A 204 -11.69 -12.89 5.56
N GLN A 205 -11.25 -13.05 4.31
CA GLN A 205 -10.64 -14.30 3.85
C GLN A 205 -9.30 -14.56 4.56
N SER A 206 -8.48 -13.53 4.79
CA SER A 206 -7.12 -13.69 5.32
C SER A 206 -6.99 -13.48 6.83
N HIS A 207 -7.92 -12.77 7.46
CA HIS A 207 -7.92 -12.46 8.90
C HIS A 207 -9.14 -13.02 9.63
N GLY A 208 -10.05 -13.68 8.91
CA GLY A 208 -11.27 -14.27 9.45
C GLY A 208 -11.02 -15.45 10.39
N PRO A 209 -11.93 -15.72 11.34
CA PRO A 209 -13.09 -14.91 11.71
C PRO A 209 -12.67 -13.58 12.36
N ALA A 210 -13.32 -12.48 12.02
CA ALA A 210 -13.03 -11.14 12.55
C ALA A 210 -14.33 -10.34 12.74
N THR A 211 -14.25 -9.22 13.45
CA THR A 211 -15.41 -8.34 13.70
C THR A 211 -15.43 -7.14 12.76
N LEU A 212 -16.58 -6.46 12.68
CA LEU A 212 -16.69 -5.14 12.03
C LEU A 212 -15.68 -4.14 12.60
N ASN A 213 -15.40 -4.18 13.91
CA ASN A 213 -14.46 -3.27 14.55
C ASN A 213 -13.02 -3.55 14.08
N ASP A 214 -12.64 -4.84 13.99
CA ASP A 214 -11.32 -5.23 13.50
C ASP A 214 -11.12 -4.78 12.05
N PHE A 215 -12.13 -4.97 11.18
CA PHE A 215 -12.08 -4.51 9.80
C PHE A 215 -12.04 -2.99 9.67
N THR A 216 -12.86 -2.26 10.45
CA THR A 216 -12.87 -0.79 10.44
C THR A 216 -11.51 -0.25 10.86
N TRP A 217 -10.92 -0.83 11.93
CA TRP A 217 -9.59 -0.45 12.38
C TRP A 217 -8.53 -0.75 11.33
N TRP A 218 -8.54 -1.95 10.74
CA TRP A 218 -7.57 -2.35 9.72
C TRP A 218 -7.69 -1.51 8.45
N SER A 219 -8.88 -1.37 7.87
CA SER A 219 -9.03 -0.66 6.59
C SER A 219 -8.91 0.86 6.72
N GLY A 220 -9.28 1.43 7.87
CA GLY A 220 -9.36 2.89 8.05
C GLY A 220 -10.54 3.56 7.35
N VAL A 221 -11.43 2.80 6.71
CA VAL A 221 -12.70 3.32 6.17
C VAL A 221 -13.69 3.61 7.31
N THR A 222 -14.78 4.33 7.04
CA THR A 222 -15.78 4.55 8.09
C THR A 222 -16.50 3.27 8.47
N ARG A 223 -17.05 3.24 9.68
CA ARG A 223 -17.96 2.17 10.10
C ARG A 223 -19.15 1.98 9.14
N THR A 224 -19.64 3.04 8.51
CA THR A 224 -20.73 2.96 7.52
C THR A 224 -20.26 2.27 6.24
N GLU A 225 -19.12 2.69 5.69
CA GLU A 225 -18.50 2.06 4.53
C GLU A 225 -18.14 0.59 4.80
N ALA A 226 -17.58 0.31 5.98
CA ALA A 226 -17.22 -1.04 6.40
C ALA A 226 -18.45 -1.96 6.44
N ARG A 227 -19.58 -1.49 6.98
CA ARG A 227 -20.85 -2.24 6.96
C ARG A 227 -21.35 -2.51 5.55
N LYS A 228 -21.25 -1.53 4.64
CA LYS A 228 -21.62 -1.71 3.23
C LYS A 228 -20.77 -2.78 2.56
N GLY A 229 -19.44 -2.72 2.70
CA GLY A 229 -18.53 -3.71 2.14
C GLY A 229 -18.79 -5.12 2.67
N ILE A 230 -18.99 -5.26 3.98
CA ILE A 230 -19.34 -6.55 4.62
C ILE A 230 -20.69 -7.08 4.13
N ALA A 231 -21.69 -6.23 3.99
CA ALA A 231 -23.00 -6.65 3.49
C ALA A 231 -22.91 -7.14 2.03
N ALA A 232 -22.07 -6.49 1.21
CA ALA A 232 -21.92 -6.80 -0.21
C ALA A 232 -21.19 -8.14 -0.48
N ILE A 233 -20.34 -8.62 0.42
CA ILE A 233 -19.69 -9.93 0.25
C ILE A 233 -20.62 -11.11 0.58
N GLY A 234 -21.71 -10.88 1.32
CA GLY A 234 -22.74 -11.88 1.61
C GLY A 234 -22.16 -13.20 2.14
N ASP A 235 -22.52 -14.30 1.47
CA ASP A 235 -22.15 -15.67 1.85
C ASP A 235 -20.84 -16.15 1.22
N ARG A 236 -20.10 -15.28 0.50
CA ARG A 236 -18.86 -15.65 -0.22
C ARG A 236 -17.72 -16.17 0.69
N LEU A 237 -17.85 -16.01 2.01
CA LEU A 237 -16.88 -16.44 3.02
C LEU A 237 -17.44 -17.45 4.03
N ARG A 238 -18.62 -18.01 3.76
CA ARG A 238 -19.22 -19.06 4.60
C ARG A 238 -18.58 -20.41 4.34
#